data_AF-A0A931X8B4-F1
#
_entry.id   AF-A0A931X8B4-F1
#
_cell.length_a   1.000
_cell.length_b   1.000
_cell.length_c   1.000
_cell.angle_alpha   90.00
_cell.angle_beta   90.00
_cell.angle_gamma   90.00
#
_symmetry.space_group_name_H-M   'P 1'
#
loop_
_entity.id
_entity.type
_entity.pdbx_description
1 polymer ?
#
loop_
_entity_poly.entity_id
_entity_poly.type
_entity_poly.pdbx_seq_one_letter_code
_entity_poly.pdbx_strand_id
1 'polypeptide(L)'
;MQPGSTLTNEINDEAFEGVVSIAEARFEHWRRTVGLFAGPIAFLLVWLLPLGGLSSEAHRLAAVVTLVVCWWVTEPIPLPATALVGVTLAALAGIAPAAEAFAPFANPIIFLFIGSFMIGKAMSPSARAWRSCCPSRRRRTRSSTAPVSSRSRR
;
A
#
# COMPACT_ATOMS: atom_id res chain seq x y z
N MET A 1 -21.66 39.54 -9.39
CA MET A 1 -20.88 38.74 -8.42
C MET A 1 -21.87 38.00 -7.54
N GLN A 2 -22.14 36.72 -7.79
CA GLN A 2 -23.14 35.91 -7.06
C GLN A 2 -22.39 34.97 -6.09
N PRO A 3 -22.22 35.32 -4.81
CA PRO A 3 -21.49 34.49 -3.84
C PRO A 3 -22.28 33.26 -3.34
N GLY A 4 -23.47 32.98 -3.90
CA GLY A 4 -24.37 31.94 -3.40
C GLY A 4 -24.20 30.54 -4.01
N SER A 5 -23.67 30.41 -5.23
CA SER A 5 -23.56 29.11 -5.92
C SER A 5 -22.28 28.33 -5.58
N THR A 6 -21.25 29.01 -5.09
CA THR A 6 -19.98 28.39 -4.69
C THR A 6 -20.08 27.68 -3.35
N LEU A 7 -20.83 28.23 -2.38
CA LEU A 7 -21.03 27.61 -1.07
C LEU A 7 -21.84 26.31 -1.16
N THR A 8 -22.81 26.24 -2.07
CA THR A 8 -23.59 25.00 -2.28
C THR A 8 -22.76 23.90 -2.93
N ASN A 9 -21.81 24.23 -3.81
CA ASN A 9 -20.93 23.23 -4.42
C ASN A 9 -19.92 22.68 -3.41
N GLU A 10 -19.28 23.54 -2.61
CA GLU A 10 -18.32 23.08 -1.59
C GLU A 10 -18.96 22.16 -0.53
N ILE A 11 -20.19 22.45 -0.10
CA ILE A 11 -20.93 21.58 0.83
C ILE A 11 -21.31 20.23 0.16
N ASN A 12 -21.66 20.25 -1.12
CA ASN A 12 -21.97 19.02 -1.87
C ASN A 12 -20.72 18.17 -2.11
N ASP A 13 -19.56 18.79 -2.33
CA ASP A 13 -18.29 18.12 -2.56
C ASP A 13 -17.75 17.45 -1.28
N GLU A 14 -17.78 18.12 -0.11
CA GLU A 14 -17.37 17.51 1.17
C GLU A 14 -18.31 16.37 1.61
N ALA A 15 -19.62 16.52 1.38
CA ALA A 15 -20.59 15.47 1.65
C ALA A 15 -20.41 14.27 0.70
N PHE A 16 -20.11 14.52 -0.58
CA PHE A 16 -19.84 13.49 -1.57
C PHE A 16 -18.52 12.76 -1.28
N GLU A 17 -17.44 13.47 -0.97
CA GLU A 17 -16.16 12.88 -0.56
C GLU A 17 -16.30 12.03 0.71
N GLY A 18 -17.08 12.49 1.69
CA GLY A 18 -17.40 11.72 2.88
C GLY A 18 -18.16 10.42 2.57
N VAL A 19 -19.19 10.47 1.72
CA VAL A 19 -19.97 9.28 1.35
C VAL A 19 -19.16 8.30 0.50
N VAL A 20 -18.36 8.80 -0.45
CA VAL A 20 -17.46 7.98 -1.27
C VAL A 20 -16.41 7.31 -0.38
N SER A 21 -15.82 8.03 0.58
CA SER A 21 -14.86 7.47 1.54
C SER A 21 -15.45 6.33 2.39
N ILE A 22 -16.68 6.46 2.87
CA ILE A 22 -17.36 5.41 3.64
C ILE A 22 -17.72 4.20 2.76
N ALA A 23 -18.15 4.43 1.52
CA ALA A 23 -18.47 3.38 0.57
C ALA A 23 -17.21 2.60 0.12
N GLU A 24 -16.11 3.30 -0.13
CA GLU A 24 -14.83 2.75 -0.54
C GLU A 24 -14.20 1.92 0.59
N ALA A 25 -14.27 2.38 1.83
CA ALA A 25 -13.81 1.62 3.00
C ALA A 25 -14.58 0.30 3.20
N ARG A 26 -15.91 0.30 2.98
CA ARG A 26 -16.74 -0.92 3.04
C ARG A 26 -16.43 -1.88 1.91
N PHE A 27 -16.28 -1.37 0.70
CA PHE A 27 -15.93 -2.17 -0.48
C PHE A 27 -14.57 -2.85 -0.30
N GLU A 28 -13.61 -2.12 0.25
CA GLU A 28 -12.26 -2.64 0.53
C GLU A 28 -12.29 -3.74 1.60
N HIS A 29 -13.02 -3.54 2.69
CA HIS A 29 -13.20 -4.59 3.71
C HIS A 29 -13.92 -5.83 3.16
N TRP A 30 -14.96 -5.64 2.36
CA TRP A 30 -15.71 -6.75 1.78
C TRP A 30 -14.85 -7.55 0.79
N ARG A 31 -14.10 -6.88 -0.10
CA ARG A 31 -13.16 -7.53 -1.03
C ARG A 31 -12.11 -8.36 -0.29
N ARG A 32 -11.49 -7.79 0.76
CA ARG A 32 -10.49 -8.50 1.57
C ARG A 32 -11.10 -9.69 2.31
N THR A 33 -12.29 -9.53 2.87
CA THR A 33 -12.97 -10.61 3.60
C THR A 33 -13.36 -11.74 2.65
N VAL A 34 -13.95 -11.41 1.50
CA VAL A 34 -14.30 -12.40 0.47
C VAL A 34 -13.04 -13.07 -0.06
N GLY A 35 -11.95 -12.34 -0.29
CA GLY A 35 -10.67 -12.86 -0.73
C GLY A 35 -10.05 -13.91 0.18
N LEU A 36 -10.18 -13.72 1.50
CA LEU A 36 -9.69 -14.64 2.51
C LEU A 36 -10.33 -16.03 2.38
N PHE A 37 -11.62 -16.10 2.06
CA PHE A 37 -12.35 -17.37 1.90
C PHE A 37 -12.35 -17.87 0.45
N ALA A 38 -12.47 -16.98 -0.53
CA ALA A 38 -12.52 -17.32 -1.94
C ALA A 38 -11.22 -17.97 -2.43
N GLY A 39 -10.06 -17.53 -1.94
CA GLY A 39 -8.77 -18.13 -2.28
C GLY A 39 -8.69 -19.62 -1.92
N PRO A 40 -8.85 -20.01 -0.63
CA PRO A 40 -8.86 -21.40 -0.20
C PRO A 40 -9.93 -22.25 -0.91
N ILE A 41 -11.11 -21.68 -1.16
CA ILE A 41 -12.17 -22.38 -1.91
C ILE A 41 -11.71 -22.67 -3.34
N ALA A 42 -11.14 -21.68 -4.03
CA ALA A 42 -10.61 -21.86 -5.39
C ALA A 42 -9.45 -22.88 -5.43
N PHE A 43 -8.56 -22.84 -4.43
CA PHE A 43 -7.50 -23.84 -4.27
C PHE A 43 -8.06 -25.26 -4.15
N LEU A 44 -9.04 -25.47 -3.27
CA LEU A 44 -9.67 -26.76 -3.08
C LEU A 44 -10.39 -27.23 -4.34
N LEU A 45 -11.11 -26.35 -5.04
CA LEU A 45 -11.78 -26.71 -6.29
C LEU A 45 -10.77 -27.20 -7.34
N VAL A 46 -9.65 -26.49 -7.52
CA VAL A 46 -8.61 -26.91 -8.47
C VAL A 46 -7.90 -28.18 -7.99
N TRP A 47 -7.68 -28.35 -6.69
CA TRP A 47 -7.04 -29.55 -6.14
C TRP A 47 -7.92 -30.81 -6.26
N LEU A 48 -9.24 -30.68 -6.14
CA LEU A 48 -10.17 -31.80 -6.22
C LEU A 48 -10.62 -32.13 -7.65
N LEU A 49 -10.67 -31.15 -8.57
CA LEU A 49 -11.02 -31.40 -9.96
C LEU A 49 -9.76 -31.70 -10.78
N PRO A 50 -9.49 -32.97 -11.14
CA PRO A 50 -8.34 -33.30 -11.97
C PRO A 50 -8.49 -32.65 -13.35
N LEU A 51 -7.53 -31.78 -13.68
CA LEU A 51 -7.43 -31.19 -15.01
C LEU A 51 -6.79 -32.23 -15.94
N GLY A 52 -7.59 -32.80 -16.84
CA GLY A 52 -7.11 -33.80 -17.80
C GLY A 52 -5.97 -33.25 -18.67
N GLY A 53 -4.93 -34.06 -18.88
CA GLY A 53 -3.80 -33.74 -19.76
C GLY A 53 -2.57 -33.08 -19.09
N LEU A 54 -2.57 -32.90 -17.76
CA LEU A 54 -1.43 -32.39 -17.00
C LEU A 54 -0.72 -33.47 -16.18
N SER A 55 0.58 -33.29 -15.95
CA SER A 55 1.31 -34.10 -14.96
C SER A 55 0.79 -33.82 -13.54
N SER A 56 0.91 -34.81 -12.66
CA SER A 56 0.46 -34.68 -11.26
C SER A 56 1.12 -33.49 -10.54
N GLU A 57 2.38 -33.18 -10.87
CA GLU A 57 3.11 -32.03 -10.32
C GLU A 57 2.57 -30.70 -10.84
N ALA A 58 2.31 -30.60 -12.16
CA ALA A 58 1.77 -29.39 -12.77
C ALA A 58 0.35 -29.08 -12.25
N HIS A 59 -0.45 -30.11 -11.98
CA HIS A 59 -1.77 -29.94 -11.39
C HIS A 59 -1.72 -29.38 -9.95
N ARG A 60 -0.82 -29.89 -9.12
CA ARG A 60 -0.59 -29.37 -7.75
C ARG A 60 -0.09 -27.93 -7.78
N LEU A 61 0.84 -27.62 -8.68
CA LEU A 61 1.34 -26.25 -8.87
C LEU A 61 0.21 -25.31 -9.31
N ALA A 62 -0.64 -25.74 -10.25
CA ALA A 62 -1.78 -24.95 -10.70
C ALA A 62 -2.72 -24.59 -9.53
N ALA A 63 -3.05 -25.55 -8.66
CA ALA A 63 -3.85 -25.27 -7.47
C ALA A 63 -3.22 -24.20 -6.57
N VAL A 64 -1.92 -24.33 -6.26
CA VAL A 64 -1.18 -23.35 -5.44
C VAL A 64 -1.14 -21.98 -6.11
N VAL A 65 -0.90 -21.92 -7.41
CA VAL A 65 -0.89 -20.65 -8.18
C VAL A 65 -2.27 -19.99 -8.17
N THR A 66 -3.36 -20.76 -8.30
CA THR A 66 -4.72 -20.22 -8.21
C THR A 66 -4.95 -19.53 -6.86
N LEU A 67 -4.52 -20.13 -5.75
CA LEU A 67 -4.60 -19.51 -4.42
C LEU A 67 -3.86 -18.16 -4.39
N VAL A 68 -2.61 -18.15 -4.83
CA VAL A 68 -1.73 -16.97 -4.82
C VAL A 68 -2.31 -15.85 -5.68
N VAL A 69 -2.80 -16.17 -6.87
CA VAL A 69 -3.43 -15.20 -7.78
C VAL A 69 -4.72 -14.63 -7.17
N CYS A 70 -5.57 -15.46 -6.57
CA CYS A 70 -6.77 -14.99 -5.89
C CYS A 70 -6.41 -14.02 -4.75
N TRP A 71 -5.40 -14.33 -3.94
CA TRP A 71 -4.95 -13.44 -2.86
C TRP A 71 -4.22 -12.19 -3.35
N TRP A 72 -3.57 -12.21 -4.52
CA TRP A 72 -3.03 -10.99 -5.11
C TRP A 72 -4.11 -10.04 -5.62
N VAL A 73 -5.21 -10.54 -6.19
CA VAL A 73 -6.31 -9.69 -6.68
C VAL A 73 -7.13 -9.11 -5.54
N THR A 74 -7.33 -9.89 -4.48
CA THR A 74 -8.20 -9.51 -3.35
C THR A 74 -7.45 -8.89 -2.18
N GLU A 75 -6.11 -8.92 -2.20
CA GLU A 75 -5.20 -8.39 -1.17
C GLU A 75 -5.68 -8.59 0.29
N PRO A 76 -6.10 -9.80 0.70
CA PRO A 76 -6.61 -10.02 2.05
C PRO A 76 -5.49 -9.92 3.09
N ILE A 77 -4.25 -10.21 2.68
CA ILE A 77 -3.03 -10.18 3.47
C ILE A 77 -1.92 -9.45 2.69
N PRO A 78 -0.85 -8.96 3.34
CA PRO A 78 0.26 -8.29 2.66
C PRO A 78 0.88 -9.18 1.55
N LEU A 79 1.21 -8.59 0.40
CA LEU A 79 1.81 -9.32 -0.74
C LEU A 79 2.99 -10.24 -0.36
N PRO A 80 3.93 -9.82 0.52
CA PRO A 80 5.03 -10.70 0.95
C PRO A 80 4.56 -11.95 1.71
N ALA A 81 3.49 -11.82 2.50
CA ALA A 81 2.93 -12.95 3.25
C ALA A 81 2.26 -13.96 2.30
N THR A 82 1.53 -13.49 1.28
CA THR A 82 0.98 -14.33 0.22
C THR A 82 2.07 -15.12 -0.51
N ALA A 83 3.19 -14.48 -0.84
CA ALA A 83 4.32 -15.13 -1.51
C ALA A 83 4.93 -16.25 -0.64
N LEU A 84 5.06 -16.03 0.67
CA LEU A 84 5.52 -17.05 1.62
C LEU A 84 4.55 -18.24 1.71
N VAL A 85 3.24 -17.99 1.80
CA VAL A 85 2.26 -19.07 1.84
C VAL A 85 2.30 -19.92 0.57
N GLY A 86 2.40 -19.28 -0.61
CA GLY A 86 2.50 -19.97 -1.89
C GLY A 86 3.71 -20.91 -1.97
N VAL A 87 4.91 -20.41 -1.65
CA VAL A 87 6.13 -21.23 -1.69
C VAL A 87 6.11 -22.36 -0.66
N THR A 88 5.57 -22.11 0.54
CA THR A 88 5.44 -23.14 1.59
C THR A 88 4.49 -24.24 1.13
N LEU A 89 3.33 -23.89 0.57
CA LEU A 89 2.40 -24.88 0.02
C LEU A 89 3.00 -25.65 -1.14
N ALA A 90 3.79 -25.00 -2.00
CA ALA A 90 4.46 -25.68 -3.11
C ALA A 90 5.50 -26.71 -2.62
N ALA A 91 6.27 -26.37 -1.59
CA ALA A 91 7.22 -27.29 -0.95
C ALA A 91 6.50 -28.45 -0.24
N LEU A 92 5.39 -28.18 0.46
CA LEU A 92 4.57 -29.20 1.13
C LEU A 92 3.87 -30.14 0.14
N ALA A 93 3.47 -29.63 -1.04
CA ALA A 93 2.89 -30.43 -2.11
C ALA A 93 3.92 -31.34 -2.83
N GLY A 94 5.20 -31.22 -2.48
CA GLY A 94 6.30 -32.02 -3.03
C GLY A 94 6.68 -31.66 -4.47
N ILE A 95 6.39 -30.44 -4.91
CA ILE A 95 6.70 -29.97 -6.28
C ILE A 95 8.20 -29.70 -6.43
N ALA A 96 8.83 -29.17 -5.38
CA ALA A 96 10.26 -28.91 -5.31
C ALA A 96 10.76 -29.11 -3.87
N PRO A 97 12.02 -29.51 -3.67
CA PRO A 97 12.61 -29.56 -2.34
C PRO A 97 12.63 -28.17 -1.71
N ALA A 98 12.41 -28.09 -0.39
CA ALA A 98 12.26 -26.82 0.31
C ALA A 98 13.43 -25.86 0.08
N ALA A 99 14.66 -26.36 0.04
CA ALA A 99 15.85 -25.54 -0.21
C ALA A 99 15.80 -24.83 -1.58
N GLU A 100 15.34 -25.51 -2.63
CA GLU A 100 15.22 -24.93 -3.96
C GLU A 100 14.02 -23.98 -4.05
N ALA A 101 12.89 -24.34 -3.42
CA ALA A 101 11.71 -23.50 -3.39
C ALA A 101 11.98 -22.13 -2.74
N PHE A 102 12.79 -22.08 -1.68
CA PHE A 102 13.14 -20.84 -0.98
C PHE A 102 14.38 -20.12 -1.53
N ALA A 103 15.15 -20.73 -2.45
CA ALA A 103 16.35 -20.11 -3.04
C ALA A 103 16.12 -18.70 -3.63
N PRO A 104 14.97 -18.40 -4.30
CA PRO A 104 14.71 -17.07 -4.86
C PRO A 104 14.66 -15.93 -3.83
N PHE A 105 14.39 -16.23 -2.56
CA PHE A 105 14.37 -15.21 -1.50
C PHE A 105 15.76 -14.65 -1.19
N ALA A 106 16.83 -15.37 -1.54
CA ALA A 106 18.21 -14.94 -1.38
C ALA A 106 18.81 -14.35 -2.67
N ASN A 107 17.97 -13.94 -3.63
CA ASN A 107 18.46 -13.35 -4.88
C ASN A 107 19.20 -12.02 -4.60
N PRO A 108 20.39 -11.79 -5.18
CA PRO A 108 21.16 -10.55 -4.98
C PRO A 108 20.38 -9.27 -5.33
N ILE A 109 19.42 -9.35 -6.24
CA ILE A 109 18.54 -8.22 -6.60
C ILE A 109 17.69 -7.78 -5.40
N ILE A 110 17.21 -8.70 -4.56
CA ILE A 110 16.43 -8.37 -3.35
C ILE A 110 17.30 -7.58 -2.36
N PHE A 111 18.54 -8.03 -2.15
CA PHE A 111 19.50 -7.31 -1.30
C PHE A 111 19.87 -5.93 -1.86
N LEU A 112 19.97 -5.79 -3.18
CA LEU A 112 20.19 -4.49 -3.82
C LEU A 112 19.04 -3.52 -3.56
N PHE A 113 17.78 -3.97 -3.66
CA PHE A 113 16.61 -3.15 -3.34
C PHE A 113 16.58 -2.77 -1.86
N ILE A 114 16.87 -3.70 -0.95
CA ILE A 114 16.95 -3.40 0.49
C ILE A 114 18.05 -2.35 0.75
N GLY A 115 19.21 -2.49 0.11
CA GLY A 115 20.31 -1.53 0.19
C GLY A 115 19.95 -0.13 -0.32
N SER A 116 19.20 -0.02 -1.42
CA SER A 116 18.79 1.28 -1.97
C SER A 116 17.83 2.01 -1.03
N PHE A 117 16.88 1.31 -0.41
CA PHE A 117 16.01 1.89 0.62
C PHE A 117 16.78 2.31 1.88
N MET A 118 17.77 1.53 2.32
CA MET A 118 18.64 1.91 3.44
C MET A 118 19.38 3.21 3.18
N ILE A 119 20.00 3.36 2.00
CA ILE A 119 20.71 4.58 1.60
C ILE A 119 19.72 5.77 1.51
N GLY A 120 18.55 5.58 0.90
CA GLY A 120 17.52 6.61 0.81
C GLY A 120 17.03 7.10 2.18
N LYS A 121 16.85 6.18 3.13
CA LYS A 121 16.48 6.51 4.52
C LYS A 121 17.61 7.24 5.25
N ALA A 122 18.86 6.87 5.02
CA ALA A 122 20.01 7.56 5.60
C ALA A 122 20.15 9.01 5.09
N MET A 123 19.78 9.25 3.83
CA MET A 123 19.79 10.60 3.24
C MET A 123 18.59 11.47 3.67
N SER A 124 17.61 10.90 4.38
CA SER A 124 16.46 11.64 4.89
C SER A 124 16.94 12.65 5.95
N PRO A 125 16.87 13.95 5.69
CA PRO A 125 17.48 14.93 6.57
C PRO A 125 16.73 14.94 7.90
N SER A 126 17.44 14.61 8.97
CA SER A 126 16.90 14.74 10.32
C SER A 126 16.46 16.20 10.53
N ALA A 127 15.25 16.43 11.03
CA ALA A 127 14.65 17.75 11.21
C ALA A 127 15.48 18.72 12.08
N ARG A 128 16.55 18.24 12.72
CA ARG A 128 17.53 19.03 13.47
C ARG A 128 18.59 19.68 12.57
N ALA A 129 19.02 19.04 11.48
CA ALA A 129 20.04 19.59 10.57
C ALA A 129 19.52 20.82 9.78
N TRP A 130 18.25 20.82 9.37
CA TRP A 130 17.62 21.96 8.68
C TRP A 130 17.50 23.22 9.54
N ARG A 131 17.37 23.05 10.87
CA ARG A 131 17.29 24.19 11.80
C ARG A 131 18.60 24.95 11.91
N SER A 132 19.74 24.28 11.68
CA SER A 132 21.06 24.90 11.75
C SER A 132 21.48 25.59 10.45
N CYS A 133 21.10 25.05 9.28
CA CYS A 133 21.48 25.62 7.98
C CYS A 133 20.56 26.72 7.43
N CYS A 134 19.37 26.96 8.02
CA CYS A 134 18.49 28.04 7.59
C CYS A 134 18.21 29.07 8.73
N PRO A 135 19.16 29.95 9.07
CA PRO A 135 18.94 31.02 10.06
C PRO A 135 17.93 32.08 9.60
N SER A 136 17.66 32.18 8.29
CA SER A 136 16.92 33.30 7.70
C SER A 136 15.40 33.24 7.89
N ARG A 137 14.84 32.11 8.35
CA ARG A 137 13.39 31.97 8.58
C ARG A 137 12.91 32.43 9.98
N ARG A 138 13.71 33.22 10.70
CA ARG A 138 13.31 33.86 11.99
C ARG A 138 13.01 35.37 11.90
N ARG A 139 13.13 36.02 10.73
CA ARG A 139 12.91 37.48 10.57
C ARG A 139 11.70 37.84 9.71
N ARG A 140 10.56 37.17 9.85
CA ARG A 140 9.34 37.53 9.09
C ARG A 140 8.07 37.68 9.91
N THR A 141 8.18 38.00 11.21
CA THR A 141 7.02 38.30 12.07
C THR A 141 7.20 39.53 12.96
N ARG A 142 8.15 40.43 12.65
CA ARG A 142 8.41 41.63 13.48
C ARG A 142 8.64 42.89 12.64
N SER A 143 7.71 43.23 11.76
CA SER A 143 7.72 44.54 11.07
C SER A 143 6.36 44.97 10.51
N SER A 144 5.26 44.75 11.25
CA SER A 144 3.99 45.39 10.90
C SER A 144 3.15 45.65 12.14
N THR A 145 3.61 46.55 13.00
CA THR A 145 2.79 47.35 13.91
C THR A 145 3.68 48.48 14.44
N ALA A 146 3.71 49.60 13.73
CA ALA A 146 4.13 50.88 14.30
C ALA A 146 2.97 51.87 14.11
N PRO A 147 2.55 52.59 15.15
CA PRO A 147 1.32 53.36 15.15
C PRO A 147 1.46 54.64 14.31
N VAL A 148 0.46 54.90 13.45
CA VAL A 148 0.21 56.21 12.85
C VAL A 148 -0.16 57.16 13.99
N SER A 149 0.81 57.94 14.46
CA SER A 149 0.56 59.07 15.35
C SER A 149 0.08 60.25 14.50
N SER A 150 -1.20 60.57 14.62
CA SER A 150 -1.78 61.82 14.17
C SER A 150 -1.27 62.96 15.05
N ARG A 151 -0.55 63.94 14.46
CA ARG A 151 -0.29 65.22 15.12
C ARG A 151 -0.98 66.34 14.37
N SER A 152 -1.85 67.00 15.13
CA SER A 152 -2.83 68.00 14.77
C SER A 152 -2.22 69.26 14.17
N ARG A 153 -2.91 69.77 13.14
CA ARG A 153 -2.98 71.19 12.81
C ARG A 153 -3.37 71.99 14.05
N ARG A 154 -2.58 73.02 14.38
CA ARG A 154 -2.98 74.36 14.81
C ARG A 154 -1.73 75.22 14.94
#